data_AF-A0A2T2PR88-F1
#
_entry.id   AF-A0A2T2PR88-F1
#
_cell.length_a   1.000
_cell.length_b   1.000
_cell.length_c   1.000
_cell.angle_alpha   90.00
_cell.angle_beta   90.00
_cell.angle_gamma   90.00
#
_symmetry.space_group_name_H-M   'P 1'
#
loop_
_entity.id
_entity.type
_entity.pdbx_description
1 polymer ?
#
loop_
_entity_poly.entity_id
_entity_poly.type
_entity_poly.pdbx_seq_one_letter_code
_entity_poly.pdbx_strand_id
1 'polypeptide(L)' 'MRSAEECRKLATDYRSEAAEIGVSPRKANVLQNIANSLSGLASQYEMLTAIADEERRGLAQ' A
#
# COMPACT_ATOMS: atom_id res chain seq x y z
N MET A 1 -12.32 -4.08 -3.98
CA MET A 1 -10.84 -4.06 -4.03
C MET A 1 -10.42 -2.68 -3.58
N ARG A 2 -9.47 -2.55 -2.64
CA ARG A 2 -8.96 -1.22 -2.26
C ARG A 2 -8.13 -0.64 -3.40
N SER A 3 -8.09 0.68 -3.56
CA SER A 3 -7.20 1.34 -4.54
C SER A 3 -5.77 1.45 -4.03
N ALA A 4 -4.80 1.71 -4.93
CA ALA A 4 -3.41 1.98 -4.54
C ALA A 4 -3.31 3.18 -3.58
N GLU A 5 -4.12 4.22 -3.81
CA GLU A 5 -4.20 5.39 -2.95
C GLU A 5 -4.70 5.04 -1.54
N GLU A 6 -5.75 4.23 -1.42
CA GLU A 6 -6.27 3.79 -0.13
C GLU A 6 -5.24 2.97 0.65
N CYS A 7 -4.48 2.11 -0.04
CA CYS A 7 -3.39 1.35 0.55
C CYS A 7 -2.27 2.28 1.06
N ARG A 8 -1.89 3.30 0.27
CA ARG A 8 -0.89 4.31 0.69
C ARG A 8 -1.38 5.11 1.90
N LYS A 9 -2.64 5.52 1.91
CA LYS A 9 -3.24 6.25 3.04
C LYS A 9 -3.18 5.42 4.32
N LEU A 10 -3.67 4.18 4.29
CA LEU A 10 -3.63 3.28 5.45
C LEU A 10 -2.19 3.00 5.90
N ALA A 11 -1.25 2.85 4.97
CA ALA A 11 0.15 2.65 5.33
C ALA A 11 0.73 3.85 6.09
N THR A 12 0.35 5.07 5.70
CA THR A 12 0.71 6.29 6.43
C THR A 12 0.05 6.32 7.81
N ASP A 13 -1.26 6.05 7.88
CA ASP A 13 -2.01 6.03 9.14
C ASP A 13 -1.36 5.06 10.16
N TYR A 14 -0.99 3.84 9.73
CA TYR A 14 -0.31 2.88 10.60
C TYR A 14 1.13 3.26 10.97
N ARG A 15 1.88 3.94 10.08
CA ARG A 15 3.19 4.50 10.42
C ARG A 15 3.09 5.58 11.47
N SER A 16 2.08 6.44 11.36
CA SER A 16 1.79 7.47 12.36
C SER A 16 1.44 6.84 13.71
N GLU A 17 0.54 5.84 13.73
CA GLU A 17 0.18 5.13 14.97
C GLU A 17 1.40 4.42 15.58
N ALA A 18 2.28 3.82 14.77
CA ALA A 18 3.49 3.15 15.26
C ALA A 18 4.48 4.12 15.95
N ALA A 19 4.44 5.40 15.59
CA ALA A 19 5.29 6.45 16.13
C ALA A 19 4.71 7.15 17.37
N GLU A 20 3.48 6.82 17.77
CA GLU A 20 2.84 7.43 18.94
C GLU A 20 3.54 7.07 20.25
N ILE A 21 3.64 8.06 21.15
CA ILE A 21 4.20 7.86 22.49
C ILE A 21 3.29 6.91 23.29
N GLY A 22 3.89 5.92 23.92
CA GLY A 22 3.16 4.92 24.72
C GLY A 22 2.77 3.66 23.94
N VAL A 23 3.01 3.61 22.64
CA VAL A 23 2.89 2.38 21.86
C VAL A 23 4.02 1.42 22.24
N SER A 24 3.65 0.19 22.62
CA SER A 24 4.66 -0.82 22.95
C SER A 24 5.50 -1.18 21.71
N PRO A 25 6.80 -1.52 21.87
CA PRO A 25 7.65 -1.91 20.75
C PRO A 25 7.06 -3.05 19.89
N ARG A 26 6.37 -4.00 20.54
CA ARG A 26 5.69 -5.11 19.85
C ARG A 26 4.56 -4.61 18.94
N LYS A 27 3.72 -3.70 19.42
CA LYS A 27 2.63 -3.13 18.63
C LYS A 27 3.19 -2.27 17.48
N ALA A 28 4.18 -1.42 17.76
CA ALA A 28 4.85 -0.60 16.75
C ALA A 28 5.41 -1.46 15.59
N ASN A 29 6.07 -2.58 15.90
CA ASN A 29 6.59 -3.50 14.88
C ASN A 29 5.48 -4.10 14.01
N VAL A 30 4.34 -4.49 14.60
CA VAL A 30 3.20 -5.02 13.83
C VAL A 30 2.63 -3.95 12.90
N LEU A 31 2.41 -2.74 13.42
CA LEU A 31 1.90 -1.62 12.62
C LEU A 31 2.85 -1.27 11.46
N GLN A 32 4.15 -1.27 11.71
CA GLN A 32 5.16 -1.00 10.68
C GLN A 32 5.17 -2.08 9.59
N ASN A 33 5.05 -3.36 9.96
CA ASN A 33 4.94 -4.46 9.01
C ASN A 33 3.70 -4.33 8.14
N ILE A 34 2.55 -4.01 8.74
CA ILE A 34 1.30 -3.78 8.02
C ILE A 34 1.47 -2.61 7.03
N ALA A 35 2.06 -1.50 7.46
CA ALA A 35 2.31 -0.36 6.60
C ALA A 35 3.21 -0.68 5.40
N ASN A 36 4.24 -1.51 5.62
CA ASN A 36 5.14 -1.96 4.57
C ASN A 36 4.40 -2.85 3.55
N SER A 37 3.60 -3.80 4.02
CA SER A 37 2.78 -4.66 3.15
C SER A 37 1.78 -3.86 2.32
N LEU A 38 1.10 -2.88 2.93
CA LEU A 38 0.17 -1.99 2.23
C LEU A 38 0.88 -1.13 1.18
N SER A 39 2.08 -0.64 1.49
CA SER A 39 2.87 0.14 0.52
C SER A 39 3.29 -0.73 -0.67
N GLY A 40 3.69 -1.98 -0.42
CA GLY A 40 3.99 -2.96 -1.47
C GLY A 40 2.78 -3.30 -2.33
N LEU A 41 1.61 -3.48 -1.70
CA LEU A 41 0.35 -3.76 -2.41
C LEU A 41 -0.09 -2.58 -3.30
N ALA A 42 0.08 -1.34 -2.82
CA ALA A 42 -0.21 -0.15 -3.62
C ALA A 42 0.61 -0.12 -4.92
N SER A 43 1.92 -0.37 -4.84
CA SER A 43 2.79 -0.46 -6.02
C SER A 43 2.35 -1.57 -6.97
N GLN A 44 1.90 -2.72 -6.45
CA GLN A 44 1.38 -3.82 -7.28
C GLN A 44 0.10 -3.43 -8.01
N TYR A 45 -0.81 -2.69 -7.37
CA TYR A 45 -2.01 -2.19 -8.02
C TYR A 45 -1.71 -1.15 -9.12
N GLU A 46 -0.72 -0.28 -8.91
CA GLU A 46 -0.25 0.65 -9.95
C GLU A 46 0.33 -0.11 -11.15
N MET A 47 1.18 -1.11 -10.91
CA MET A 47 1.72 -1.97 -11.97
C MET A 47 0.62 -2.73 -12.71
N LEU A 48 -0.35 -3.30 -11.99
CA LEU A 48 -1.48 -4.01 -12.61
C LEU A 48 -2.32 -3.09 -13.50
N THR A 49 -2.51 -1.83 -13.09
CA THR A 49 -3.21 -0.82 -13.88
C THR A 49 -2.44 -0.49 -15.16
N ALA A 50 -1.11 -0.31 -15.06
CA ALA A 50 -0.26 -0.07 -16.22
C ALA A 50 -0.28 -1.25 -17.21
N ILE A 51 -0.18 -2.49 -16.72
CA ILE A 51 -0.28 -3.71 -17.53
C ILE A 51 -1.63 -3.76 -18.27
N ALA A 52 -2.74 -3.52 -17.57
CA ALA A 52 -4.06 -3.54 -18.18
C ALA A 52 -4.23 -2.46 -19.28
N ASP A 53 -3.59 -1.29 -19.12
CA ASP A 53 -3.61 -0.24 -20.13
C ASP A 53 -2.71 -0.56 -21.34
N GLU A 54 -1.56 -1.20 -21.13
CA GLU A 54 -0.71 -1.73 -22.20
C GLU A 54 -1.42 -2.81 -23.01
N GLU A 55 -2.04 -3.79 -22.36
CA GLU A 55 -2.82 -4.85 -22.99
C GLU A 55 -3.97 -4.27 -23.84
N ARG A 56 -4.68 -3.28 -23.31
CA ARG A 56 -5.77 -2.60 -24.03
C ARG A 56 -5.29 -1.86 -25.28
N ARG A 57 -4.11 -1.23 -25.21
CA ARG A 57 -3.50 -0.56 -26.37
C ARG A 57 -2.97 -1.55 -27.40
N GLY A 58 -2.46 -2.69 -26.97
CA GLY A 58 -2.00 -3.78 -27.86
C GLY A 58 -3.14 -4.47 -28.61
N LEU A 59 -4.34 -4.56 -28.01
CA LEU A 59 -5.55 -5.09 -28.67
C LEU A 59 -6.22 -4.11 -29.63
N ALA A 60 -5.84 -2.83 -29.60
CA ALA A 60 -6.37 -1.79 -30.49
C ALA A 60 -5.50 -1.56 -31.75
N GLN A 61 -4.41 -2.32 -31.90
CA GLN A 61 -3.53 -2.36 -33.06
C GLN A 61 -3.84 -3.58 -33.93
#